data_AF-H0ADX4-F1
#
_entry.id   AF-H0ADX4-F1
#
_cell.length_a   1.000
_cell.length_b   1.000
_cell.length_c   1.000
_cell.angle_alpha   90.00
_cell.angle_beta   90.00
_cell.angle_gamma   90.00
#
_symmetry.space_group_name_H-M   'P 1'
#
loop_
_entity.id
_entity.type
_entity.pdbx_description
1 polymer ?
#
loop_
_entity_poly.entity_id
_entity_poly.type
_entity_poly.pdbx_seq_one_letter_code
_entity_poly.pdbx_strand_id
1 'polypeptide(L)'
;MREDYVDVVITSSGSHTEDVIKTARPFKMGEWDADEAELRERGINRLGNIYVESDNYVWLESWLNNEFFPGFFDEEKMRSPTEVARELGKSVGEDEELDHEDSFLYWAYENDVSVYCPALIDAEIGDYILLSSGQDEEIGMRYLMTGIR
;
A
#
# COMPACT_ATOMS: atom_id res chain seq x y z
N MET A 1 -10.32 12.39 -5.92
CA MET A 1 -10.29 11.87 -4.54
C MET A 1 -10.74 12.98 -3.60
N ARG A 2 -9.85 13.82 -3.05
CA ARG A 2 -10.20 14.86 -2.03
C ARG A 2 -11.41 15.73 -2.39
N GLU A 3 -11.44 16.30 -3.60
CA GLU A 3 -12.52 17.20 -4.05
C GLU A 3 -13.73 16.49 -4.70
N ASP A 4 -13.85 15.16 -4.55
CA ASP A 4 -14.97 14.37 -5.07
C ASP A 4 -15.18 14.43 -6.60
N TYR A 5 -14.09 14.59 -7.37
CA TYR A 5 -14.10 14.63 -8.84
C TYR A 5 -13.79 13.28 -9.52
N VAL A 6 -13.58 12.22 -8.75
CA VAL A 6 -13.09 10.93 -9.26
C VAL A 6 -13.96 9.83 -8.73
N ASP A 7 -14.64 9.10 -9.62
CA ASP A 7 -15.52 7.98 -9.24
C ASP A 7 -14.78 6.65 -9.11
N VAL A 8 -13.67 6.49 -9.83
CA VAL A 8 -12.89 5.24 -9.90
C VAL A 8 -11.41 5.54 -10.09
N VAL A 9 -10.54 4.76 -9.44
CA VAL A 9 -9.10 4.72 -9.68
C VAL A 9 -8.65 3.32 -10.09
N ILE A 10 -7.77 3.25 -11.07
CA ILE A 10 -7.08 2.02 -11.46
C ILE A 10 -5.59 2.32 -11.39
N THR A 11 -4.85 1.55 -10.57
CA THR A 11 -3.41 1.78 -10.36
C THR A 11 -2.65 0.47 -10.12
N SER A 12 -1.33 0.55 -9.98
CA SER A 12 -0.44 -0.58 -9.66
C SER A 12 -0.22 -0.74 -8.15
N SER A 13 0.38 -1.86 -7.75
CA SER A 13 0.57 -2.18 -6.33
C SER A 13 1.49 -1.19 -5.63
N GLY A 14 2.56 -0.76 -6.30
CA GLY A 14 3.50 0.24 -5.76
C GLY A 14 2.82 1.55 -5.31
N SER A 15 1.73 1.97 -5.95
CA SER A 15 0.98 3.14 -5.47
C SER A 15 0.37 2.93 -4.09
N HIS A 16 -0.07 1.71 -3.75
CA HIS A 16 -0.63 1.42 -2.43
C HIS A 16 0.47 1.44 -1.37
N THR A 17 1.59 0.74 -1.65
CA THR A 17 2.78 0.74 -0.80
C THR A 17 3.26 2.16 -0.52
N GLU A 18 3.53 2.92 -1.58
CA GLU A 18 4.16 4.23 -1.46
C GLU A 18 3.24 5.29 -0.86
N ASP A 19 1.92 5.19 -1.07
CA ASP A 19 0.95 6.09 -0.46
C ASP A 19 0.96 5.93 1.07
N VAL A 20 0.88 4.68 1.56
CA VAL A 20 0.97 4.37 3.00
C VAL A 20 2.30 4.79 3.58
N ILE A 21 3.43 4.55 2.89
CA ILE A 21 4.73 5.01 3.40
C ILE A 21 4.79 6.53 3.54
N LYS A 22 4.24 7.27 2.58
CA LYS A 22 4.34 8.74 2.56
C LYS A 22 3.53 9.42 3.65
N THR A 23 2.55 8.75 4.26
CA THR A 23 1.84 9.30 5.42
C THR A 23 2.69 9.36 6.69
N ALA A 24 3.76 8.55 6.77
CA ALA A 24 4.66 8.55 7.92
C ALA A 24 6.07 9.05 7.61
N ARG A 25 6.56 8.80 6.39
CA ARG A 25 7.99 8.95 6.05
C ARG A 25 8.18 9.60 4.69
N PRO A 26 8.98 10.68 4.60
CA PRO A 26 9.16 11.41 3.37
C PRO A 26 10.04 10.64 2.38
N PHE A 27 9.76 10.85 1.10
CA PHE A 27 10.68 10.48 0.01
C PHE A 27 11.58 11.67 -0.30
N LYS A 28 12.83 11.41 -0.63
CA LYS A 28 13.83 12.47 -0.88
C LYS A 28 14.09 12.60 -2.37
N MET A 29 14.27 13.83 -2.82
CA MET A 29 14.79 14.06 -4.17
C MET A 29 16.23 13.54 -4.26
N GLY A 30 16.49 12.81 -5.33
CA GLY A 30 17.79 12.29 -5.72
C GLY A 30 18.16 12.74 -7.14
N GLU A 31 19.02 11.96 -7.78
CA GLU A 31 19.55 12.25 -9.10
C GLU A 31 19.24 11.11 -10.07
N TRP A 32 19.19 11.41 -11.37
CA TRP A 32 18.96 10.40 -12.40
C TRP A 32 20.19 9.51 -12.63
N ASP A 33 21.38 10.12 -12.55
CA ASP A 33 22.66 9.47 -12.81
C ASP A 33 23.34 9.15 -11.46
N ALA A 34 22.85 8.09 -10.81
CA ALA A 34 23.28 7.68 -9.48
C ALA A 34 23.92 6.29 -9.53
N ASP A 35 24.97 6.09 -8.72
CA ASP A 35 25.58 4.77 -8.57
C ASP A 35 24.67 3.86 -7.72
N GLU A 36 23.98 2.93 -8.37
CA GLU A 36 23.06 2.01 -7.71
C GLU A 36 23.75 1.05 -6.73
N ALA A 37 25.02 0.71 -6.97
CA ALA A 37 25.77 -0.15 -6.05
C ALA A 37 26.03 0.60 -4.73
N GLU A 38 26.46 1.87 -4.81
CA GLU A 38 26.64 2.70 -3.63
C GLU A 38 25.31 2.94 -2.89
N LEU A 39 24.23 3.23 -3.62
CA LEU A 39 22.90 3.38 -3.02
C LEU A 39 22.47 2.11 -2.29
N ARG A 40 22.71 0.94 -2.88
CA ARG A 40 22.39 -0.35 -2.26
C ARG A 40 23.18 -0.59 -0.98
N GLU A 41 24.50 -0.30 -0.98
CA GLU A 41 25.35 -0.41 0.21
C GLU A 41 24.88 0.51 1.34
N ARG A 42 24.32 1.66 0.99
CA ARG A 42 23.76 2.64 1.93
C ARG A 42 22.31 2.34 2.34
N GLY A 43 21.70 1.28 1.81
CA GLY A 43 20.30 0.95 2.09
C GLY A 43 19.31 1.97 1.53
N ILE A 44 19.57 2.49 0.32
CA ILE A 44 18.70 3.43 -0.38
C ILE A 44 18.13 2.76 -1.62
N ASN A 45 16.80 2.76 -1.74
CA ASN A 45 16.07 2.33 -2.92
C ASN A 45 15.83 3.53 -3.83
N ARG A 46 15.84 3.31 -5.14
CA ARG A 46 15.76 4.37 -6.16
C ARG A 46 14.52 4.19 -7.04
N LEU A 47 13.73 5.26 -7.14
CA LEU A 47 12.57 5.39 -8.01
C LEU A 47 12.82 6.55 -8.99
N GLY A 48 13.55 6.29 -10.08
CA GLY A 48 14.00 7.34 -10.99
C GLY A 48 14.98 8.31 -10.29
N ASN A 49 14.57 9.56 -10.08
CA ASN A 49 15.30 10.57 -9.31
C ASN A 49 14.71 10.80 -7.91
N ILE A 50 13.99 9.82 -7.36
CA ILE A 50 13.50 9.82 -5.98
C ILE A 50 14.22 8.70 -5.23
N TYR A 51 14.65 9.00 -4.00
CA TYR A 51 15.31 8.08 -3.10
C TYR A 51 14.42 7.77 -1.90
N VAL A 52 14.37 6.48 -1.55
CA VAL A 52 13.58 5.92 -0.46
C VAL A 52 14.51 5.09 0.42
N GLU A 53 14.71 5.51 1.68
CA GLU A 53 15.52 4.75 2.63
C GLU A 53 14.85 3.40 2.91
N SER A 54 15.62 2.30 2.96
CA SER A 54 15.09 0.96 3.21
C SER A 54 14.31 0.85 4.52
N ASP A 55 14.66 1.67 5.52
CA ASP A 55 13.95 1.78 6.79
C ASP A 55 12.47 2.18 6.61
N ASN A 56 12.11 2.83 5.50
CA ASN A 56 10.72 3.13 5.17
C ASN A 56 9.91 1.87 4.88
N TYR A 57 10.51 0.88 4.20
CA TYR A 57 9.86 -0.39 3.92
C TYR A 57 9.81 -1.31 5.15
N VAL A 58 10.84 -1.26 6.00
CA VAL A 58 10.83 -1.93 7.31
C VAL A 58 9.75 -1.34 8.23
N TRP A 59 9.54 -0.02 8.16
CA TRP A 59 8.43 0.62 8.84
C TRP A 59 7.08 0.15 8.28
N LEU A 60 6.92 0.10 6.95
CA LEU A 60 5.69 -0.38 6.33
C LEU A 60 5.37 -1.81 6.77
N GLU A 61 6.36 -2.70 6.78
CA GLU A 61 6.22 -4.06 7.32
C GLU A 61 5.66 -4.07 8.74
N SER A 62 6.26 -3.24 9.59
CA SER A 62 5.89 -3.18 11.00
C SER A 62 4.47 -2.66 11.17
N TRP A 63 4.11 -1.62 10.41
CA TRP A 63 2.77 -1.05 10.44
C TRP A 63 1.73 -2.04 9.90
N LEU A 64 2.00 -2.68 8.76
CA LEU A 64 1.09 -3.66 8.17
C LEU A 64 0.83 -4.83 9.13
N ASN A 65 1.86 -5.35 9.79
CA ASN A 65 1.72 -6.48 10.71
C ASN A 65 1.03 -6.13 12.03
N ASN A 66 1.15 -4.89 12.51
CA ASN A 66 0.64 -4.49 13.83
C ASN A 66 -0.72 -3.78 13.75
N GLU A 67 -0.97 -3.00 12.70
CA GLU A 67 -2.14 -2.13 12.60
C GLU A 67 -3.13 -2.58 11.51
N PHE A 68 -2.64 -3.15 10.40
CA PHE A 68 -3.49 -3.51 9.25
C PHE A 68 -3.96 -4.97 9.24
N PHE A 69 -3.03 -5.92 9.24
CA PHE A 69 -3.37 -7.34 9.11
C PHE A 69 -4.11 -7.95 10.30
N PRO A 70 -3.91 -7.52 11.57
CA PRO A 70 -4.66 -8.05 12.68
C PRO A 70 -6.17 -7.89 12.47
N GLY A 71 -6.89 -9.00 12.32
CA GLY A 71 -8.34 -9.02 12.08
C GLY A 71 -8.76 -8.89 10.61
N PHE A 72 -7.88 -8.45 9.69
CA PHE A 72 -8.26 -8.26 8.30
C PHE A 72 -8.73 -9.54 7.60
N PHE A 73 -8.13 -10.69 7.95
CA PHE A 73 -8.48 -11.99 7.36
C PHE A 73 -9.35 -12.87 8.28
N ASP A 74 -9.91 -12.34 9.36
CA ASP A 74 -10.66 -13.15 10.34
C ASP A 74 -12.04 -13.56 9.81
N GLU A 75 -12.76 -12.63 9.18
CA GLU A 75 -14.10 -12.89 8.65
C GLU A 75 -14.09 -13.53 7.25
N GLU A 76 -13.18 -13.09 6.38
CA GLU A 76 -12.98 -13.66 5.05
C GLU A 76 -11.50 -13.76 4.71
N LYS A 77 -11.05 -15.00 4.47
CA LYS A 77 -9.66 -15.32 4.12
C LYS A 77 -9.29 -14.90 2.70
N MET A 78 -10.27 -14.89 1.80
CA MET A 78 -10.10 -14.55 0.39
C MET A 78 -10.55 -13.11 0.12
N ARG A 79 -9.61 -12.17 0.01
CA ARG A 79 -9.92 -10.75 -0.20
C ARG A 79 -9.64 -10.32 -1.63
N SER A 80 -10.32 -9.29 -2.12
CA SER A 80 -10.05 -8.65 -3.41
C SER A 80 -9.06 -7.48 -3.25
N PRO A 81 -8.33 -7.10 -4.31
CA PRO A 81 -7.48 -5.92 -4.27
C PRO A 81 -8.19 -4.62 -3.87
N THR A 82 -9.46 -4.48 -4.24
CA THR A 82 -10.27 -3.32 -3.91
C THR A 82 -10.63 -3.28 -2.43
N GLU A 83 -10.88 -4.43 -1.80
CA GLU A 83 -11.08 -4.51 -0.35
C GLU A 83 -9.80 -4.18 0.42
N VAL A 84 -8.64 -4.65 -0.07
CA VAL A 84 -7.34 -4.27 0.51
C VAL A 84 -7.13 -2.77 0.41
N ALA A 85 -7.34 -2.16 -0.75
CA ALA A 85 -7.18 -0.71 -0.93
C ALA A 85 -8.14 0.10 -0.04
N ARG A 86 -9.39 -0.34 0.08
CA ARG A 86 -10.38 0.30 0.94
C ARG A 86 -9.99 0.22 2.42
N GLU A 87 -9.57 -0.96 2.88
CA GLU A 87 -9.16 -1.12 4.28
C GLU A 87 -7.87 -0.36 4.56
N LEU A 88 -6.89 -0.32 3.64
CA LEU A 88 -5.69 0.50 3.82
C LEU A 88 -6.04 1.98 3.99
N GLY A 89 -6.97 2.51 3.17
CA GLY A 89 -7.45 3.88 3.32
C GLY A 89 -8.11 4.15 4.66
N LYS A 90 -8.92 3.20 5.15
CA LYS A 90 -9.54 3.26 6.47
C LYS A 90 -8.49 3.23 7.60
N SER A 91 -7.61 2.24 7.60
CA SER A 91 -6.56 2.10 8.63
C SER A 91 -5.63 3.31 8.67
N VAL A 92 -5.30 3.89 7.51
CA VAL A 92 -4.52 5.14 7.43
C VAL A 92 -5.25 6.31 8.09
N GLY A 93 -6.57 6.41 7.94
CA GLY A 93 -7.38 7.47 8.56
C GLY A 93 -7.66 7.28 10.04
N GLU A 94 -7.62 6.03 10.54
CA GLU A 94 -7.85 5.70 11.96
C GLU A 94 -6.58 5.83 12.82
N ASP A 95 -5.39 5.79 12.20
CA ASP A 95 -4.10 5.92 12.89
C ASP A 95 -3.70 7.39 13.08
N GLU A 96 -3.77 7.86 14.34
CA GLU A 96 -3.48 9.25 14.71
C GLU A 96 -2.00 9.66 14.51
N GLU A 97 -1.09 8.70 14.34
CA GLU A 97 0.34 8.98 14.12
C GLU A 97 0.68 9.20 12.63
N LEU A 98 -0.28 9.01 11.72
CA LEU A 98 -0.10 9.17 10.28
C LEU A 98 -0.64 10.51 9.78
N ASP A 99 0.11 11.15 8.89
CA ASP A 99 -0.38 12.28 8.12
C ASP A 99 -1.18 11.78 6.91
N HIS A 100 -2.45 11.49 7.16
CA HIS A 100 -3.37 10.97 6.14
C HIS A 100 -3.84 12.03 5.14
N GLU A 101 -3.58 13.34 5.38
CA GLU A 101 -4.18 14.40 4.56
C GLU A 101 -3.81 14.23 3.10
N ASP A 102 -2.58 13.85 2.77
CA ASP A 102 -2.12 13.67 1.38
C ASP A 102 -2.27 12.25 0.83
N SER A 103 -2.80 11.29 1.61
CA SER A 103 -3.03 9.91 1.15
C SER A 103 -4.21 9.83 0.18
N PHE A 104 -3.97 9.29 -1.02
CA PHE A 104 -5.05 9.06 -1.97
C PHE A 104 -5.95 7.91 -1.52
N LEU A 105 -5.41 6.89 -0.84
CA LEU A 105 -6.18 5.76 -0.32
C LEU A 105 -7.17 6.20 0.77
N TYR A 106 -6.73 7.07 1.68
CA TYR A 106 -7.60 7.67 2.69
C TYR A 106 -8.78 8.41 2.04
N TRP A 107 -8.51 9.31 1.09
CA TRP A 107 -9.59 10.01 0.38
C TRP A 107 -10.42 9.09 -0.52
N ALA A 108 -9.89 7.94 -0.96
CA ALA A 108 -10.67 6.93 -1.65
C ALA A 108 -11.74 6.34 -0.72
N TYR A 109 -11.32 6.01 0.50
CA TYR A 109 -12.19 5.45 1.53
C TYR A 109 -13.27 6.45 1.94
N GLU A 110 -12.89 7.69 2.28
CA GLU A 110 -13.81 8.73 2.76
C GLU A 110 -14.90 9.08 1.72
N ASN A 111 -14.54 9.11 0.44
CA ASN A 111 -15.46 9.48 -0.65
C ASN A 111 -16.03 8.27 -1.40
N ASP A 112 -15.92 7.06 -0.84
CA ASP A 112 -16.45 5.81 -1.43
C ASP A 112 -15.98 5.52 -2.87
N VAL A 113 -14.75 5.95 -3.21
CA VAL A 113 -14.15 5.75 -4.53
C VAL A 113 -13.53 4.36 -4.63
N SER A 114 -13.92 3.61 -5.66
CA SER A 114 -13.36 2.26 -5.89
C SER A 114 -11.94 2.35 -6.44
N VAL A 115 -10.99 1.69 -5.78
CA VAL A 115 -9.60 1.53 -6.25
C VAL A 115 -9.39 0.10 -6.75
N TYR A 116 -8.99 -0.04 -8.01
CA TYR A 116 -8.68 -1.32 -8.63
C TYR A 116 -7.18 -1.48 -8.82
N CYS A 117 -6.67 -2.65 -8.42
CA CYS A 117 -5.28 -3.05 -8.63
C CYS A 117 -5.21 -4.52 -9.10
N PRO A 118 -5.26 -4.78 -10.42
CA PRO A 118 -5.28 -6.14 -10.95
C PRO A 118 -4.02 -6.97 -10.64
N ALA A 119 -2.93 -6.32 -10.25
CA ALA A 119 -1.65 -6.96 -9.91
C ALA A 119 -1.17 -6.51 -8.51
N LEU A 120 -2.06 -6.57 -7.51
CA LEU A 120 -1.76 -6.12 -6.14
C LEU A 120 -0.56 -6.86 -5.53
N ILE A 121 -0.32 -8.11 -5.91
CA ILE A 121 0.80 -8.89 -5.36
C ILE A 121 2.18 -8.47 -5.91
N ASP A 122 2.24 -7.57 -6.89
CA ASP A 122 3.48 -7.13 -7.55
C ASP A 122 4.10 -5.88 -6.89
N ALA A 123 4.18 -5.88 -5.55
CA ALA A 123 4.93 -4.93 -4.72
C ALA A 123 5.00 -5.44 -3.26
N GLU A 124 5.51 -4.63 -2.35
CA GLU A 124 5.79 -5.00 -0.96
C GLU A 124 4.53 -5.43 -0.18
N ILE A 125 3.37 -4.81 -0.40
CA ILE A 125 2.10 -5.28 0.17
C ILE A 125 1.81 -6.75 -0.22
N GLY A 126 2.17 -7.12 -1.45
CA GLY A 126 2.07 -8.50 -1.95
C GLY A 126 2.96 -9.48 -1.21
N ASP A 127 4.20 -9.09 -0.92
CA ASP A 127 5.15 -9.91 -0.14
C ASP A 127 4.59 -10.22 1.26
N TYR A 128 3.96 -9.24 1.91
CA TYR A 128 3.37 -9.46 3.24
C TYR A 128 2.11 -10.33 3.20
N ILE A 129 1.26 -10.17 2.19
CA ILE A 129 0.12 -11.09 1.97
C ILE A 129 0.64 -12.52 1.77
N LEU A 130 1.71 -12.71 0.99
CA LEU A 130 2.33 -14.02 0.79
C LEU A 130 2.88 -14.62 2.11
N LEU A 131 3.50 -13.80 2.95
CA LEU A 131 3.98 -14.23 4.27
C LEU A 131 2.82 -14.67 5.18
N SER A 132 1.70 -13.92 5.19
CA SER A 132 0.49 -14.30 5.92
C SER A 132 -0.10 -15.62 5.41
N SER A 133 -0.14 -15.83 4.09
CA SER A 133 -0.57 -17.11 3.49
C SER A 133 0.32 -18.30 3.88
N GLY A 134 1.59 -18.06 4.22
CA GLY A 134 2.47 -19.10 4.77
C GLY A 134 2.11 -19.54 6.18
N GLN A 135 1.32 -18.74 6.92
CA GLN A 135 0.82 -19.07 8.26
C GLN A 135 -0.58 -19.68 8.22
N ASP A 136 -1.40 -19.29 7.23
CA ASP A 136 -2.74 -19.79 6.99
C ASP A 136 -2.98 -19.93 5.48
N GLU A 137 -2.98 -21.17 4.98
CA GLU A 137 -3.09 -21.50 3.55
C GLU A 137 -4.44 -21.06 2.92
N GLU A 138 -5.44 -20.71 3.73
CA GLU A 138 -6.72 -20.20 3.24
C GLU A 138 -6.65 -18.71 2.86
N ILE A 139 -5.65 -17.97 3.36
CA ILE A 139 -5.44 -16.56 3.02
C ILE A 139 -5.02 -16.45 1.56
N GLY A 140 -5.74 -15.64 0.79
CA GLY A 140 -5.42 -15.43 -0.62
C GLY A 140 -6.16 -14.26 -1.26
N MET A 141 -5.78 -13.94 -2.50
CA MET A 141 -6.35 -12.85 -3.27
C MET A 141 -7.33 -13.34 -4.34
N ARG A 142 -8.54 -12.76 -4.36
CA ARG A 142 -9.58 -12.99 -5.36
C ARG A 142 -9.59 -11.86 -6.38
N TYR A 143 -9.08 -12.12 -7.58
CA TYR A 143 -9.01 -11.12 -8.68
C TYR A 143 -10.25 -11.08 -9.57
N LEU A 144 -11.18 -12.04 -9.44
CA LEU A 144 -12.43 -12.01 -10.19
C LEU A 144 -13.29 -10.85 -9.69
N MET A 145 -13.44 -9.81 -10.52
CA MET A 145 -14.29 -8.66 -10.26
C MET A 145 -15.76 -9.06 -10.26
N THR A 146 -16.27 -9.51 -9.12
CA THR A 146 -17.71 -9.67 -8.89
C THR A 146 -18.25 -8.36 -8.33
N GLY A 147 -18.80 -7.50 -9.18
CA GLY A 147 -19.54 -6.31 -8.71
C GLY A 147 -19.22 -4.99 -9.39
N ILE A 148 -19.25 -4.94 -10.72
CA ILE A 148 -19.64 -3.69 -11.37
C ILE A 148 -21.15 -3.58 -11.11
N ARG A 149 -21.55 -2.77 -10.13
CA ARG A 149 -22.95 -2.37 -9.93
C ARG A 149 -23.20 -1.04 -10.60
#